data_AF-A0A2G2ZXW4-F1
#
_entry.id   AF-A0A2G2ZXW4-F1
#
_cell.length_a   1.000
_cell.length_b   1.000
_cell.length_c   1.000
_cell.angle_alpha   90.00
_cell.angle_beta   90.00
_cell.angle_gamma   90.00
#
_symmetry.space_group_name_H-M   'P 1'
#
loop_
_entity.id
_entity.type
_entity.pdbx_description
1 polymer ?
#
loop_
_entity_poly.entity_id
_entity_poly.type
_entity_poly.pdbx_seq_one_letter_code
_entity_poly.pdbx_strand_id
1 'polypeptide(L)'
;MIVKKFGVDFDYGDDLIVSISRNMDLNDSLWFEIENLTDVKSKYFKVPQNVYRALLKVYVSFHENDESLYGNSVNEYVSLNNLSIPKNGVFREVIVSLDEMVVGVVWPFTVIYIRGYEEDDKLV
;
A
#
# COMPACT_ATOMS: atom_id res chain seq x y z
N MET A 1 -7.67 3.25 -5.54
CA MET A 1 -7.07 1.91 -5.75
C MET A 1 -6.20 1.95 -6.99
N ILE A 2 -4.89 1.75 -6.84
CA ILE A 2 -3.95 1.66 -7.96
C ILE A 2 -3.51 0.20 -8.08
N VAL A 3 -3.55 -0.35 -9.29
CA VAL A 3 -3.16 -1.73 -9.59
C VAL A 3 -1.83 -1.70 -10.31
N LYS A 4 -0.82 -2.38 -9.77
CA LYS A 4 0.42 -2.66 -10.50
C LYS A 4 0.55 -4.15 -10.73
N LYS A 5 0.58 -4.52 -12.01
CA LYS A 5 0.77 -5.91 -12.46
C LYS A 5 2.25 -6.15 -12.69
N PHE A 6 2.79 -7.18 -12.06
CA PHE A 6 4.14 -7.66 -12.32
C PHE A 6 4.07 -8.94 -13.14
N GLY A 7 4.44 -8.87 -14.42
CA GLY A 7 4.49 -9.99 -15.35
C GLY A 7 3.79 -9.71 -16.69
N VAL A 8 4.06 -10.55 -17.69
CA VAL A 8 3.51 -10.44 -19.05
C VAL A 8 2.05 -10.94 -19.06
N ASP A 9 1.16 -10.21 -19.72
CA ASP A 9 -0.23 -10.64 -19.94
C ASP A 9 -0.29 -11.67 -21.06
N PHE A 10 -0.97 -12.79 -20.82
CA PHE A 10 -1.17 -13.82 -21.84
C PHE A 10 -2.66 -14.17 -21.87
N ASP A 11 -3.20 -14.36 -23.07
CA ASP A 11 -4.62 -14.72 -23.31
C ASP A 11 -5.05 -16.11 -22.81
N TYR A 12 -4.22 -16.78 -22.00
CA TYR A 12 -4.59 -17.99 -21.28
C TYR A 12 -5.17 -17.61 -19.92
N GLY A 13 -6.38 -18.09 -19.62
CA GLY A 13 -7.07 -17.83 -18.35
C GLY A 13 -6.25 -18.25 -17.12
N ASP A 14 -6.48 -17.57 -16.00
CA ASP A 14 -5.85 -17.89 -14.72
C ASP A 14 -6.42 -19.23 -14.18
N ASP A 15 -5.60 -20.29 -14.14
CA ASP A 15 -6.03 -21.61 -13.63
C ASP A 15 -6.23 -21.62 -12.09
N LEU A 16 -5.54 -20.72 -11.36
CA LEU A 16 -5.63 -20.60 -9.90
C LEU A 16 -5.33 -19.16 -9.46
N ILE A 17 -6.20 -18.61 -8.62
CA ILE A 17 -6.01 -17.30 -7.97
C ILE A 17 -5.88 -17.52 -6.46
N VAL A 18 -4.78 -17.05 -5.88
CA VAL A 18 -4.51 -17.11 -4.43
C VAL A 18 -4.51 -15.68 -3.87
N SER A 19 -5.41 -15.40 -2.93
CA SER A 19 -5.50 -14.08 -2.29
C SER A 19 -4.48 -13.92 -1.15
N ILE A 20 -3.54 -12.99 -1.35
CA ILE A 20 -2.58 -12.56 -0.33
C ILE A 20 -3.12 -11.29 0.33
N SER A 21 -3.73 -11.48 1.50
CA SER A 21 -4.50 -10.48 2.25
C SER A 21 -4.50 -10.88 3.72
N ARG A 22 -4.85 -9.97 4.64
CA ARG A 22 -4.99 -10.35 6.05
C ARG A 22 -6.10 -11.39 6.26
N ASN A 23 -6.03 -12.08 7.39
CA ASN A 23 -7.07 -13.01 7.80
C ASN A 23 -8.33 -12.23 8.17
N MET A 24 -9.49 -12.85 7.95
CA MET A 24 -10.79 -12.22 8.15
C MET A 24 -11.15 -12.27 9.63
N ASP A 25 -11.06 -11.12 10.30
CA ASP A 25 -11.68 -10.89 11.60
C ASP A 25 -13.04 -10.24 11.36
N LEU A 26 -14.07 -10.59 12.14
CA LEU A 26 -15.49 -10.33 11.85
C LEU A 26 -15.88 -8.86 11.53
N ASN A 27 -15.04 -7.88 11.85
CA ASN A 27 -15.32 -6.44 11.66
C ASN A 27 -14.24 -5.68 10.87
N ASP A 28 -13.26 -6.37 10.29
CA ASP A 28 -12.09 -5.69 9.74
C ASP A 28 -11.93 -5.82 8.22
N SER A 29 -11.19 -4.86 7.68
CA SER A 29 -10.71 -4.81 6.30
C SER A 29 -9.91 -6.08 5.92
N LEU A 30 -9.87 -6.46 4.64
CA LEU A 30 -8.97 -7.52 4.13
C LEU A 30 -7.59 -6.98 3.71
N TRP A 31 -7.37 -5.67 3.80
CA TRP A 31 -6.11 -5.05 3.43
C TRP A 31 -5.04 -5.24 4.50
N PHE A 32 -3.79 -5.37 4.06
CA PHE A 32 -2.66 -5.16 4.95
C PHE A 32 -2.49 -3.68 5.17
N GLU A 33 -2.65 -3.25 6.42
CA GLU A 33 -2.28 -1.92 6.85
C GLU A 33 -0.78 -1.89 7.11
N ILE A 34 -0.06 -0.92 6.53
CA ILE A 34 1.38 -0.76 6.69
C ILE A 34 1.60 0.56 7.42
N GLU A 35 1.99 0.50 8.68
CA GLU A 35 2.01 1.69 9.54
C GLU A 35 3.32 2.48 9.42
N ASN A 36 4.44 1.80 9.18
CA ASN A 36 5.76 2.41 9.19
C ASN A 36 6.79 1.61 8.37
N LEU A 37 7.99 2.18 8.21
CA LEU A 37 9.08 1.61 7.39
C LEU A 37 9.56 0.23 7.83
N THR A 38 9.34 -0.15 9.09
CA THR A 38 9.75 -1.45 9.65
C THR A 38 8.61 -2.45 9.71
N ASP A 39 7.40 -2.06 9.32
CA ASP A 39 6.22 -2.91 9.38
C ASP A 39 6.18 -3.86 8.17
N VAL A 40 6.36 -5.14 8.44
CA VAL A 40 6.37 -6.20 7.43
C VAL A 40 5.13 -7.06 7.61
N LYS A 41 4.23 -7.03 6.63
CA LYS A 41 3.08 -7.95 6.57
C LYS A 41 3.39 -9.12 5.65
N SER A 42 3.04 -10.32 6.09
CA SER A 42 3.33 -11.56 5.37
C SER A 42 2.18 -12.55 5.45
N LYS A 43 2.14 -13.48 4.49
CA LYS A 43 1.21 -14.61 4.47
C LYS A 43 1.88 -15.81 3.86
N TYR A 44 1.80 -16.94 4.54
CA TYR A 44 2.27 -18.21 4.01
C TYR A 44 1.26 -18.78 3.02
N PHE A 45 1.77 -19.27 1.90
CA PHE A 45 0.99 -19.99 0.91
C PHE A 45 1.85 -21.08 0.28
N LYS A 46 1.22 -22.06 -0.35
CA LYS A 46 1.91 -23.15 -1.05
C LYS A 46 1.72 -22.99 -2.55
N VAL A 47 2.81 -22.96 -3.29
CA VAL A 47 2.80 -23.02 -4.75
C VAL A 47 2.60 -24.48 -5.18
N PRO A 48 1.56 -24.81 -5.96
CA PRO A 48 1.40 -26.15 -6.52
C PRO A 48 2.60 -26.56 -7.39
N GLN A 49 2.98 -27.83 -7.37
CA GLN A 49 4.17 -28.31 -8.09
C GLN A 49 4.04 -28.23 -9.62
N ASN A 50 2.82 -28.15 -10.14
CA ASN A 50 2.51 -28.04 -11.56
C ASN A 50 2.34 -26.59 -12.04
N VAL A 51 2.76 -25.58 -11.25
CA VAL A 51 2.74 -24.18 -11.69
C VAL A 51 3.80 -23.95 -12.76
N TYR A 52 3.34 -23.66 -13.97
CA TYR A 52 4.22 -23.27 -15.09
C TYR A 52 4.61 -21.78 -15.04
N ARG A 53 3.70 -20.92 -14.56
CA ARG A 53 3.90 -19.47 -14.45
C ARG A 53 3.06 -18.90 -13.31
N ALA A 54 3.59 -17.91 -12.60
CA ALA A 54 2.86 -17.14 -11.60
C ALA A 54 2.86 -15.65 -11.97
N LEU A 55 1.78 -14.96 -11.61
CA LEU A 55 1.61 -13.52 -11.78
C LEU A 55 1.26 -12.92 -10.43
N LEU A 56 1.97 -11.86 -10.03
CA LEU A 56 1.67 -11.12 -8.81
C LEU A 56 1.00 -9.78 -9.17
N LYS A 57 -0.25 -9.60 -8.72
CA LYS A 57 -0.99 -8.34 -8.83
C LYS A 57 -1.00 -7.67 -7.47
N VAL A 58 -0.41 -6.49 -7.38
CA VAL A 58 -0.34 -5.72 -6.13
C VAL A 58 -1.31 -4.54 -6.25
N TYR A 59 -2.13 -4.37 -5.22
CA TYR A 59 -3.06 -3.27 -5.09
C TYR A 59 -2.64 -2.43 -3.89
N VAL A 60 -2.66 -1.11 -4.05
CA VAL A 60 -2.31 -0.17 -2.97
C VAL A 60 -3.35 0.96 -2.93
N SER A 61 -3.75 1.35 -1.73
CA SER A 61 -4.55 2.54 -1.43
C SER A 61 -3.93 3.30 -0.26
N PHE A 62 -4.24 4.59 -0.17
CA PHE A 62 -3.88 5.44 0.95
C PHE A 62 -5.09 5.56 1.87
N HIS A 63 -4.87 5.43 3.17
CA HIS A 63 -5.89 5.58 4.21
C HIS A 63 -5.31 6.36 5.38
N GLU A 64 -6.20 6.96 6.17
CA GLU A 64 -5.86 7.70 7.39
C GLU A 64 -4.83 8.82 7.15
N ASN A 65 -3.69 8.78 7.86
CA ASN A 65 -2.61 9.77 7.77
C ASN A 65 -2.01 9.85 6.36
N ASP A 66 -2.16 8.82 5.55
CA ASP A 66 -1.65 8.78 4.18
C ASP A 66 -2.63 9.36 3.15
N GLU A 67 -3.90 9.63 3.49
CA GLU A 67 -4.86 10.27 2.56
C GLU A 67 -4.45 11.69 2.16
N SER A 68 -3.68 12.35 3.02
CA SER A 68 -3.16 13.71 2.82
C SER A 68 -1.64 13.76 2.69
N LEU A 69 -0.99 12.62 2.37
CA LEU A 69 0.47 12.53 2.33
C LEU A 69 1.14 13.51 1.37
N TYR A 70 0.41 14.01 0.38
CA TYR A 70 0.89 15.03 -0.56
C TYR A 70 1.27 16.35 0.11
N GLY A 71 0.72 16.63 1.30
CA GLY A 71 1.04 17.80 2.11
C GLY A 71 2.22 17.59 3.07
N ASN A 72 2.76 16.37 3.18
CA ASN A 72 3.81 16.06 4.14
C ASN A 72 5.14 16.70 3.75
N SER A 73 5.80 17.30 4.73
CA SER A 73 7.14 17.86 4.56
C SER A 73 8.21 16.79 4.69
N VAL A 74 9.35 17.00 4.01
CA VAL A 74 10.52 16.12 4.12
C VAL A 74 11.13 16.23 5.52
N ASN A 75 11.53 15.09 6.09
CA ASN A 75 12.03 15.01 7.47
C ASN A 75 13.18 15.97 7.76
N GLU A 76 14.09 16.14 6.80
CA GLU A 76 15.23 17.05 6.91
C GLU A 76 14.78 18.51 7.05
N TYR A 77 13.84 18.96 6.22
CA TYR A 77 13.28 20.32 6.30
C TYR A 77 12.60 20.58 7.64
N VAL A 78 11.78 19.64 8.12
CA VAL A 78 11.08 19.80 9.40
C VAL A 78 12.08 19.85 10.57
N SER A 79 13.14 19.04 10.51
CA SER A 79 14.18 18.96 11.55
C SER A 79 15.07 20.20 11.58
N LEU A 80 15.51 20.70 10.42
CA LEU A 80 16.35 21.89 10.31
C LEU A 80 15.64 23.18 10.76
N ASN A 81 14.32 23.24 10.63
CA ASN A 81 13.52 24.43 10.93
C ASN A 81 12.76 24.35 12.27
N ASN A 82 12.98 23.30 13.08
CA ASN A 82 12.27 23.09 14.35
C ASN A 82 10.74 23.18 14.22
N LEU A 83 10.18 22.66 13.11
CA LEU A 83 8.74 22.72 12.84
C LEU A 83 8.01 21.53 13.48
N SER A 84 6.75 21.76 13.89
CA SER A 84 5.84 20.74 14.42
C SER A 84 4.73 20.40 13.43
N ILE A 85 5.13 20.14 12.18
CA ILE A 85 4.23 19.76 11.06
C ILE A 85 4.43 18.27 10.70
N PRO A 86 3.49 17.66 9.94
CA PRO A 86 3.63 16.28 9.51
C PRO A 86 4.96 15.98 8.83
N LYS A 87 5.58 14.89 9.28
CA LYS A 87 6.85 14.33 8.81
C LYS A 87 6.54 13.13 7.90
N ASN A 88 7.56 12.59 7.22
CA ASN A 88 7.58 11.44 6.30
C ASN A 88 7.42 11.72 4.80
N GLY A 89 7.45 12.99 4.37
CA GLY A 89 7.44 13.36 2.96
C GLY A 89 6.29 12.75 2.13
N VAL A 90 6.36 12.97 0.82
CA VAL A 90 5.27 12.64 -0.12
C VAL A 90 5.47 11.30 -0.86
N PHE A 91 6.62 10.65 -0.67
CA PHE A 91 6.95 9.42 -1.39
C PHE A 91 6.58 8.19 -0.55
N ARG A 92 6.02 7.18 -1.20
CA ARG A 92 5.75 5.87 -0.62
C ARG A 92 6.33 4.81 -1.55
N GLU A 93 6.90 3.78 -0.96
CA GLU A 93 7.41 2.61 -1.65
C GLU A 93 6.92 1.38 -0.93
N VAL A 94 6.30 0.47 -1.68
CA VAL A 94 5.91 -0.85 -1.20
C VAL A 94 6.83 -1.86 -1.86
N ILE A 95 7.65 -2.50 -1.04
CA ILE A 95 8.55 -3.59 -1.46
C ILE A 95 7.81 -4.90 -1.24
N VAL A 96 7.85 -5.77 -2.25
CA VAL A 96 7.25 -7.10 -2.16
C VAL A 96 8.35 -8.14 -2.28
N SER A 97 8.41 -9.02 -1.29
CA SER A 97 9.39 -10.10 -1.21
C SER A 97 8.71 -11.47 -1.13
N LEU A 98 9.34 -12.47 -1.76
CA LEU A 98 9.00 -13.88 -1.64
C LEU A 98 10.23 -14.60 -1.10
N ASP A 99 10.10 -15.31 0.02
CA ASP A 99 11.21 -16.03 0.68
C ASP A 99 12.48 -15.17 0.79
N GLU A 100 12.33 -13.95 1.35
CA GLU A 100 13.40 -12.96 1.54
C GLU A 100 13.98 -12.35 0.25
N MET A 101 13.54 -12.79 -0.93
CA MET A 101 13.95 -12.22 -2.21
C MET A 101 12.97 -11.14 -2.68
N VAL A 102 13.45 -9.95 -3.01
CA VAL A 102 12.62 -8.88 -3.59
C VAL A 102 12.16 -9.27 -4.99
N VAL A 103 10.85 -9.36 -5.19
CA VAL A 103 10.20 -9.73 -6.46
C VAL A 103 9.48 -8.57 -7.14
N GLY A 104 9.28 -7.45 -6.43
CA GLY A 104 8.64 -6.27 -6.99
C GLY A 104 8.71 -5.05 -6.08
N VAL A 105 8.63 -3.88 -6.71
CA VAL A 105 8.58 -2.58 -6.03
C VAL A 105 7.47 -1.73 -6.64
N VAL A 106 6.57 -1.23 -5.80
CA VAL A 106 5.43 -0.40 -6.20
C VAL A 106 5.60 0.99 -5.59
N TRP A 107 5.57 2.01 -6.44
CA TRP A 107 5.42 3.40 -6.05
C TRP A 107 3.98 3.80 -6.38
N PRO A 108 3.08 3.88 -5.39
CA PRO A 108 1.73 4.34 -5.65
C PRO A 108 1.77 5.82 -6.04
N PHE A 109 1.06 6.18 -7.10
CA PHE A 109 0.93 7.57 -7.49
C PHE A 109 0.09 8.32 -6.47
N THR A 110 0.56 9.48 -6.04
CA THR A 110 -0.16 10.34 -5.11
C THR A 110 -1.52 10.74 -5.70
N VAL A 111 -2.59 10.46 -4.96
CA VAL A 111 -3.92 10.94 -5.29
C VAL A 111 -4.15 12.23 -4.52
N ILE A 112 -4.41 13.33 -5.23
CA ILE A 112 -4.81 14.59 -4.60
C ILE A 112 -6.32 14.55 -4.44
N TYR A 113 -6.75 14.31 -3.20
CA TYR A 113 -8.13 14.46 -2.82
C TYR A 113 -8.31 15.76 -2.05
N ILE A 114 -9.10 16.66 -2.63
CA ILE A 114 -9.57 17.86 -1.94
C ILE A 114 -10.89 17.46 -1.30
N ARG A 115 -10.84 17.04 -0.03
CA ARG A 115 -12.07 16.90 0.75
C ARG A 115 -12.69 18.28 0.82
N GLY A 116 -13.89 18.45 0.26
CA GLY A 116 -14.67 19.65 0.50
C GLY A 116 -14.83 19.79 2.01
N TYR A 117 -14.61 20.99 2.55
CA TYR A 117 -14.90 21.26 3.95
C TYR A 117 -16.37 20.85 4.20
N GLU A 118 -16.59 19.76 4.91
CA GLU A 118 -17.78 19.70 5.75
C GLU A 118 -17.51 20.73 6.83
N GLU A 119 -18.26 21.82 6.74
CA GLU A 119 -18.41 22.79 7.80
C GLU A 119 -18.87 22.00 9.02
N ASP A 120 -17.94 21.64 9.91
CA ASP A 120 -18.28 21.08 11.20
C ASP A 120 -19.22 22.07 11.88
N ASP A 121 -20.49 21.68 12.04
CA ASP A 121 -21.48 22.28 12.92
C ASP A 121 -20.96 22.28 14.38
N LYS A 122 -19.96 23.12 14.66
CA LYS A 122 -19.48 23.45 16.00
C LYS A 122 -19.57 24.96 16.21
N LEU A 123 -20.80 25.44 16.15
CA LEU A 123 -21.24 26.65 16.85
C LEU A 123 -22.64 26.43 17.43
N VAL A 124 -22.73 25.74 18.58
CA VAL A 124 -23.59 26.08 19.74
C VAL A 124 -22.91 25.58 21.01
#